data_AF-A0A9W4S3H5-F1
#
_entry.id   AF-A0A9W4S3H5-F1
#
_cell.length_a   1.000
_cell.length_b   1.000
_cell.length_c   1.000
_cell.angle_alpha   90.00
_cell.angle_beta   90.00
_cell.angle_gamma   90.00
#
_symmetry.space_group_name_H-M   'P 1'
#
loop_
_entity.id
_entity.type
_entity.pdbx_description
1 polymer ?
#
loop_
_entity_poly.entity_id
_entity_poly.type
_entity_poly.pdbx_seq_one_letter_code
_entity_poly.pdbx_strand_id
1 'polypeptide(L)'
;MTLAQDGSSVQACIPRPTTTAPASPPPTSLPRNFGMIISRAFEMLDVFGPLDALGMLARIHQLNLYLIAETMDPVTVEPVSAAMNSKNSSFFPKILPTHTFATAPTDIEVLMIPGGLWTRSPNLDSTISYVRATYPKL
;
A
#
# COMPACT_ATOMS: atom_id res chain seq x y z
N MET A 1 23.70 -48.93 -33.02
CA MET A 1 22.76 -48.67 -31.91
C MET A 1 23.17 -47.33 -31.34
N THR A 2 22.57 -46.26 -31.85
CA THR A 2 23.01 -44.87 -31.62
C THR A 2 21.91 -44.16 -30.85
N LEU A 3 22.23 -43.66 -29.65
CA LEU A 3 21.30 -42.91 -28.80
C LEU A 3 21.16 -41.49 -29.36
N ALA A 4 19.92 -41.05 -29.61
CA ALA A 4 19.58 -39.69 -29.96
C ALA A 4 19.49 -38.82 -28.69
N GLN A 5 20.13 -37.64 -28.72
CA GLN A 5 20.00 -36.61 -27.69
C GLN A 5 18.80 -35.72 -27.99
N ASP A 6 17.99 -35.51 -26.95
CA ASP A 6 16.79 -34.67 -26.89
C ASP A 6 17.18 -33.18 -26.82
N GLY A 7 16.63 -32.38 -27.73
CA GLY A 7 16.91 -30.95 -27.89
C GLY A 7 15.81 -30.09 -27.29
N SER A 8 15.84 -29.85 -25.98
CA SER A 8 14.94 -28.90 -25.32
C SER A 8 15.48 -27.48 -25.47
N SER A 9 14.79 -26.65 -26.26
CA SER A 9 15.09 -25.22 -26.41
C SER A 9 14.52 -24.44 -25.21
N VAL A 10 15.38 -24.04 -24.28
CA VAL A 10 15.00 -23.16 -23.17
C VAL A 10 14.81 -21.74 -23.71
N GLN A 11 13.57 -21.24 -23.63
CA GLN A 11 13.21 -19.90 -24.07
C GLN A 11 13.83 -18.86 -23.13
N ALA A 12 14.67 -17.97 -23.67
CA ALA A 12 15.37 -16.96 -22.88
C ALA A 12 14.40 -15.92 -22.29
N CYS A 13 14.55 -15.63 -21.00
CA CYS A 13 13.77 -14.62 -20.30
C CYS A 13 13.95 -13.23 -20.93
N ILE A 14 12.85 -12.47 -21.00
CA ILE A 14 12.85 -11.07 -21.41
C ILE A 14 13.71 -10.25 -20.42
N PRO A 15 14.72 -9.49 -20.88
CA PRO A 15 15.57 -8.72 -19.98
C PRO A 15 14.76 -7.62 -19.28
N ARG A 16 14.88 -7.55 -17.95
CA ARG A 16 14.28 -6.49 -17.13
C ARG A 16 14.88 -5.14 -17.56
N PRO A 17 14.07 -4.12 -17.90
CA PRO A 17 14.60 -2.79 -18.16
C PRO A 17 15.29 -2.27 -16.91
N THR A 18 16.60 -2.05 -17.01
CA THR A 18 17.42 -1.43 -15.97
C THR A 18 17.16 0.08 -16.00
N THR A 19 16.17 0.54 -15.24
CA THR A 19 16.08 1.98 -14.91
C THR A 19 17.18 2.27 -13.89
N THR A 20 18.34 2.73 -14.36
CA THR A 20 19.40 3.27 -13.51
C THR A 20 19.01 4.69 -13.09
N ALA A 21 18.07 4.80 -12.16
CA ALA A 21 17.91 6.06 -11.42
C ALA A 21 19.11 6.21 -10.46
N PRO A 22 19.74 7.40 -10.37
CA PRO A 22 20.77 7.62 -9.37
C PRO A 22 20.17 7.40 -7.98
N ALA A 23 20.76 6.49 -7.20
CA ALA A 23 20.32 6.22 -5.84
C ALA A 23 20.58 7.46 -4.97
N SER A 24 19.53 7.98 -4.35
CA SER A 24 19.64 9.02 -3.33
C SER A 24 20.58 8.54 -2.21
N PRO A 25 21.42 9.42 -1.63
CA PRO A 25 22.25 9.04 -0.49
C PRO A 25 21.36 8.51 0.64
N PRO A 26 21.80 7.46 1.36
CA PRO A 26 20.99 6.88 2.42
C PRO A 26 20.69 7.93 3.50
N PRO A 27 19.46 7.95 4.04
CA PRO A 27 19.07 8.92 5.04
C PRO A 27 19.98 8.81 6.27
N THR A 28 20.38 9.95 6.82
CA THR A 28 21.29 10.04 7.97
C THR A 28 20.62 9.72 9.30
N SER A 29 19.29 9.59 9.31
CA SER A 29 18.47 9.26 10.49
C SER A 29 17.41 8.22 10.14
N LEU A 30 16.98 7.46 11.16
CA LEU A 30 15.87 6.51 11.01
C LEU A 30 14.57 7.25 10.68
N PRO A 31 13.73 6.72 9.76
CA PRO A 31 12.44 7.30 9.44
C PRO A 31 11.52 7.39 10.66
N ARG A 32 10.77 8.48 10.76
CA ARG A 32 9.80 8.79 11.81
C ARG A 32 8.41 9.06 11.27
N ASN A 33 8.29 9.56 10.03
CA ASN A 33 7.02 9.98 9.44
C ASN A 33 6.46 8.93 8.49
N PHE A 34 5.45 8.19 8.96
CA PHE A 34 4.83 7.08 8.23
C PHE A 34 3.43 7.46 7.75
N GLY A 35 3.22 7.41 6.43
CA GLY A 35 1.91 7.51 5.81
C GLY A 35 1.36 6.13 5.43
N MET A 36 0.06 5.92 5.54
CA MET A 36 -0.64 4.75 5.00
C MET A 36 -1.87 5.21 4.24
N ILE A 37 -1.99 4.79 2.97
CA ILE A 37 -3.21 5.00 2.20
C ILE A 37 -4.27 4.00 2.67
N ILE A 38 -5.45 4.49 3.04
CA ILE A 38 -6.60 3.65 3.39
C ILE A 38 -7.78 3.99 2.49
N SER A 39 -8.42 2.96 1.94
CA SER A 39 -9.61 3.08 1.10
C SER A 39 -10.58 1.94 1.38
N ARG A 40 -11.85 2.11 1.01
CA ARG A 40 -12.90 1.13 1.30
C ARG A 40 -12.52 -0.22 0.69
N ALA A 41 -12.73 -1.30 1.44
CA ALA A 41 -12.32 -2.66 1.06
C ALA A 41 -10.79 -2.85 1.00
N PHE A 42 -10.08 -2.22 1.95
CA PHE A 42 -8.71 -2.57 2.30
C PHE A 42 -8.61 -4.01 2.83
N GLU A 43 -7.46 -4.65 2.64
CA GLU A 43 -7.19 -5.94 3.29
C GLU A 43 -6.80 -5.68 4.76
N MET A 44 -7.52 -6.28 5.70
CA MET A 44 -7.33 -6.00 7.14
C MET A 44 -5.90 -6.30 7.61
N LEU A 45 -5.30 -7.38 7.13
CA LEU A 45 -3.95 -7.78 7.51
C LEU A 45 -2.89 -6.77 7.03
N ASP A 46 -3.06 -6.24 5.82
CA ASP A 46 -2.10 -5.31 5.22
C ASP A 46 -2.13 -3.92 5.88
N VAL A 47 -3.25 -3.57 6.51
CA VAL A 47 -3.37 -2.38 7.36
C VAL A 47 -2.88 -2.68 8.78
N PHE A 48 -3.53 -3.62 9.47
CA PHE A 48 -3.29 -3.81 10.90
C PHE A 48 -1.98 -4.55 11.22
N GLY A 49 -1.45 -5.37 10.30
CA GLY A 49 -0.18 -6.06 10.49
C GLY A 49 1.00 -5.10 10.66
N PRO A 50 1.27 -4.20 9.69
CA PRO A 50 2.30 -3.17 9.84
C PRO A 50 2.03 -2.20 11.00
N LEU A 51 0.77 -1.82 11.22
CA LEU A 51 0.42 -0.91 12.32
C LEU A 51 0.66 -1.51 13.70
N ASP A 52 0.47 -2.81 13.88
CA ASP A 52 0.79 -3.48 15.15
C ASP A 52 2.30 -3.45 15.43
N ALA A 53 3.12 -3.82 14.43
CA ALA A 53 4.58 -3.79 14.54
C ALA A 53 5.13 -2.37 14.79
N LEU A 54 4.67 -1.38 14.00
CA LEU A 54 5.09 0.01 14.16
C LEU A 54 4.54 0.61 15.46
N GLY A 55 3.35 0.21 15.89
CA GLY A 55 2.77 0.62 17.17
C GLY A 55 3.58 0.12 18.37
N MET A 56 4.15 -1.09 18.29
CA MET A 56 5.12 -1.56 19.28
C MET A 56 6.42 -0.75 19.24
N LEU A 57 6.96 -0.48 18.05
CA LEU A 57 8.18 0.31 17.87
C LEU A 57 8.03 1.75 18.38
N ALA A 58 6.85 2.35 18.21
CA ALA A 58 6.52 3.70 18.67
C ALA A 58 6.63 3.88 20.20
N ARG A 59 6.69 2.77 20.97
CA ARG A 59 6.90 2.82 22.42
C ARG A 59 8.35 3.16 22.81
N ILE A 60 9.29 2.94 21.88
CA ILE A 60 10.73 3.14 22.12
C ILE A 60 11.38 4.12 21.13
N HIS A 61 10.69 4.47 20.04
CA HIS A 61 11.08 5.52 19.10
C HIS A 61 9.92 6.48 18.84
N GLN A 62 10.21 7.76 18.63
CA GLN A 62 9.20 8.73 18.20
C GLN A 62 8.81 8.45 16.76
N LEU A 63 7.59 7.96 16.53
CA LEU A 63 7.00 7.74 15.22
C LEU A 63 5.70 8.55 15.08
N ASN A 64 5.44 9.05 13.87
CA ASN A 64 4.22 9.74 13.49
C ASN A 64 3.48 8.91 12.44
N LEU A 65 2.17 8.71 12.65
CA LEU A 65 1.32 7.93 11.75
C LEU A 65 0.27 8.83 11.09
N TYR A 66 0.22 8.80 9.76
CA TYR A 66 -0.77 9.49 8.95
C TYR A 66 -1.62 8.46 8.19
N LEU A 67 -2.89 8.32 8.56
CA LEU A 67 -3.87 7.52 7.85
C LEU A 67 -4.54 8.41 6.81
N ILE A 68 -4.23 8.16 5.54
CA ILE A 68 -4.52 9.07 4.44
C ILE A 68 -5.60 8.43 3.56
N ALA A 69 -6.71 9.13 3.38
CA ALA A 69 -7.82 8.69 2.53
C ALA A 69 -8.20 9.79 1.53
N GLU A 70 -9.17 9.51 0.67
CA GLU A 70 -9.76 10.53 -0.21
C GLU A 70 -10.60 11.54 0.58
N THR A 71 -11.31 11.06 1.62
CA THR A 71 -12.21 11.83 2.48
C THR A 71 -11.94 11.52 3.95
N MET A 72 -12.45 12.34 4.87
CA MET A 72 -12.37 12.07 6.32
C MET A 72 -13.42 11.06 6.83
N ASP A 73 -14.28 10.55 5.94
CA ASP A 73 -15.28 9.55 6.30
C ASP A 73 -14.64 8.25 6.81
N PRO A 74 -15.27 7.53 7.76
CA PRO A 74 -14.76 6.25 8.23
C PRO A 74 -14.60 5.25 7.08
N VAL A 75 -13.39 4.71 6.93
CA VAL A 75 -13.05 3.73 5.91
C VAL A 75 -13.37 2.34 6.45
N THR A 76 -14.02 1.49 5.63
CA THR A 76 -14.50 0.17 6.07
C THR A 76 -14.30 -0.89 4.99
N VAL A 77 -14.36 -2.15 5.40
CA VAL A 77 -14.40 -3.32 4.50
C VAL A 77 -15.82 -3.82 4.24
N GLU A 78 -16.82 -3.08 4.72
CA GLU A 78 -18.24 -3.41 4.52
C GLU A 78 -18.57 -3.56 3.01
N PRO A 79 -19.33 -4.58 2.62
CA PRO A 79 -19.79 -4.73 1.24
C PRO A 79 -20.67 -3.55 0.81
N VAL A 80 -20.58 -3.13 -0.46
CA VAL A 80 -21.38 -2.00 -0.98
C VAL A 80 -22.80 -2.39 -1.38
N SER A 81 -23.12 -3.69 -1.38
CA SER A 81 -24.44 -4.20 -1.72
C SER A 81 -24.77 -5.48 -0.94
N ALA A 82 -26.06 -5.74 -0.74
CA ALA A 82 -26.53 -6.97 -0.10
C ALA A 82 -26.12 -8.24 -0.86
N ALA A 83 -26.03 -8.17 -2.20
CA ALA A 83 -25.58 -9.28 -3.03
C ALA A 83 -24.15 -9.73 -2.71
N MET A 84 -23.31 -8.82 -2.19
CA MET A 84 -21.94 -9.12 -1.76
C MET A 84 -21.86 -9.60 -0.29
N ASN A 85 -22.98 -9.64 0.44
CA ASN A 85 -23.07 -10.10 1.82
C ASN A 85 -24.07 -11.26 1.96
N SER A 86 -23.83 -12.35 1.22
CA SER A 86 -24.76 -13.51 1.16
C SER A 86 -25.03 -14.18 2.51
N LYS A 87 -24.17 -13.94 3.51
CA LYS A 87 -24.30 -14.48 4.87
C LYS A 87 -24.85 -13.47 5.86
N ASN A 88 -25.24 -12.27 5.42
CA ASN A 88 -25.73 -11.19 6.27
C ASN A 88 -24.86 -10.96 7.51
N SER A 89 -23.54 -11.06 7.35
CA SER A 89 -22.59 -10.83 8.44
C SER A 89 -22.46 -9.34 8.70
N SER A 90 -22.03 -8.96 9.91
CA SER A 90 -21.78 -7.57 10.32
C SER A 90 -20.33 -7.35 10.77
N PHE A 91 -19.41 -8.20 10.31
CA PHE A 91 -18.01 -8.19 10.71
C PHE A 91 -17.20 -7.28 9.80
N PHE A 92 -17.40 -5.97 9.93
CA PHE A 92 -16.78 -4.96 9.07
C PHE A 92 -16.20 -3.82 9.91
N PRO A 93 -14.94 -3.94 10.38
CA PRO A 93 -14.31 -2.87 11.14
C PRO A 93 -14.25 -1.57 10.32
N LYS A 94 -14.22 -0.46 11.04
CA LYS A 94 -14.07 0.88 10.47
C LYS A 94 -12.84 1.54 11.07
N ILE A 95 -12.09 2.24 10.25
CA ILE A 95 -10.91 3.03 10.64
C ILE A 95 -11.15 4.49 10.26
N LEU A 96 -10.80 5.40 11.16
CA LEU A 96 -10.92 6.83 10.92
C LEU A 96 -9.63 7.33 10.24
N PRO A 97 -9.72 7.99 9.08
CA PRO A 97 -8.59 8.72 8.51
C PRO A 97 -8.15 9.85 9.45
N THR A 98 -6.87 10.21 9.38
CA THR A 98 -6.35 11.41 10.02
C THR A 98 -6.14 12.55 9.02
N HIS A 99 -5.91 12.22 7.74
CA HIS A 99 -5.65 13.18 6.68
C HIS A 99 -6.34 12.76 5.38
N THR A 100 -6.51 13.74 4.49
CA THR A 100 -6.89 13.52 3.09
C THR A 100 -5.66 13.64 2.20
N PHE A 101 -5.76 13.27 0.91
CA PHE A 101 -4.69 13.54 -0.06
C PHE A 101 -4.29 15.01 -0.16
N ALA A 102 -5.18 15.95 0.18
CA ALA A 102 -4.90 17.38 0.18
C ALA A 102 -4.25 17.89 1.48
N THR A 103 -4.46 17.19 2.61
CA THR A 103 -3.98 17.63 3.93
C THR A 103 -2.83 16.81 4.47
N ALA A 104 -2.45 15.72 3.80
CA ALA A 104 -1.33 14.88 4.19
C ALA A 104 -0.02 15.70 4.27
N PRO A 105 0.83 15.48 5.30
CA PRO A 105 2.11 16.17 5.42
C PRO A 105 3.03 15.89 4.24
N THR A 106 3.85 16.88 3.87
CA THR A 106 4.77 16.77 2.73
C THR A 106 6.08 16.07 3.07
N ASP A 107 6.36 15.85 4.35
CA ASP A 107 7.57 15.28 4.93
C ASP A 107 7.39 13.80 5.35
N ILE A 108 6.48 13.08 4.70
CA ILE A 108 6.36 11.62 4.83
C ILE A 108 7.66 10.99 4.31
N GLU A 109 8.24 10.05 5.07
CA GLU A 109 9.46 9.33 4.71
C GLU A 109 9.17 7.90 4.26
N VAL A 110 8.05 7.33 4.71
CA VAL A 110 7.60 6.00 4.30
C VAL A 110 6.11 6.06 3.99
N LEU A 111 5.74 5.71 2.75
CA LEU A 111 4.34 5.58 2.33
C LEU A 111 3.96 4.12 2.12
N MET A 112 3.08 3.62 2.97
CA MET A 112 2.52 2.28 2.89
C MET A 112 1.27 2.26 2.00
N ILE A 113 1.20 1.27 1.11
CA ILE A 113 0.07 1.02 0.22
C ILE A 113 -0.47 -0.39 0.49
N PRO A 114 -1.51 -0.53 1.33
CA PRO A 114 -2.12 -1.82 1.63
C PRO A 114 -2.80 -2.44 0.40
N GLY A 115 -2.90 -3.76 0.36
CA GLY A 115 -3.73 -4.47 -0.62
C GLY A 115 -5.22 -4.37 -0.34
N GLY A 116 -5.99 -5.25 -1.00
CA GLY A 116 -7.44 -5.34 -0.87
C GLY A 116 -8.17 -5.08 -2.19
N LEU A 117 -9.50 -5.20 -2.17
CA LEU A 117 -10.35 -5.04 -3.36
C LEU A 117 -10.35 -3.60 -3.88
N TRP A 118 -10.02 -2.62 -3.04
CA TRP A 118 -9.91 -1.21 -3.44
C TRP A 118 -8.94 -0.99 -4.60
N THR A 119 -7.87 -1.80 -4.68
CA THR A 119 -6.85 -1.75 -5.75
C THR A 119 -7.41 -2.08 -7.14
N ARG A 120 -8.64 -2.61 -7.20
CA ARG A 120 -9.37 -2.94 -8.42
C ARG A 120 -10.51 -1.97 -8.73
N SER A 121 -10.62 -0.90 -7.94
CA SER A 121 -11.62 0.15 -8.15
C SER A 121 -11.39 0.83 -9.51
N PRO A 122 -12.44 1.14 -10.28
CA PRO A 122 -12.31 2.00 -11.46
C PRO A 122 -11.98 3.45 -11.08
N ASN A 123 -12.21 3.85 -9.82
CA ASN A 123 -12.00 5.21 -9.32
C ASN A 123 -10.73 5.25 -8.48
N LEU A 124 -9.55 5.25 -9.13
CA LEU A 124 -8.24 5.29 -8.47
C LEU A 124 -7.40 6.51 -8.85
N ASP A 125 -7.89 7.38 -9.73
CA ASP A 125 -7.12 8.49 -10.29
C ASP A 125 -6.57 9.44 -9.22
N SER A 126 -7.36 9.74 -8.17
CA SER A 126 -6.94 10.58 -7.05
C SER A 126 -5.80 9.94 -6.27
N THR A 127 -5.94 8.66 -5.91
CA THR A 127 -4.90 7.87 -5.24
C THR A 127 -3.62 7.76 -6.07
N ILE A 128 -3.75 7.44 -7.37
CA ILE A 128 -2.60 7.31 -8.29
C ILE A 128 -1.90 8.67 -8.43
N SER A 129 -2.64 9.76 -8.54
CA SER A 129 -2.09 11.12 -8.62
C SER A 129 -1.33 11.49 -7.35
N TYR A 130 -1.89 11.17 -6.18
CA TYR A 130 -1.23 11.38 -4.90
C TYR A 130 0.08 10.58 -4.80
N VAL A 131 0.05 9.28 -5.12
CA VAL A 131 1.27 8.44 -5.10
C VAL A 131 2.32 8.96 -6.06
N ARG A 132 1.93 9.35 -7.28
CA ARG A 132 2.84 9.93 -8.29
C ARG A 132 3.50 11.22 -7.80
N ALA A 133 2.78 12.06 -7.07
CA ALA A 133 3.31 13.32 -6.53
C ALA A 133 4.21 13.12 -5.29
N THR A 134 3.96 12.06 -4.52
CA THR A 134 4.66 11.80 -3.26
C THR A 134 5.92 10.95 -3.47
N TYR A 135 5.86 9.92 -4.33
CA TYR A 135 6.96 8.95 -4.53
C TYR A 135 8.34 9.58 -4.81
N PRO A 136 8.48 10.64 -5.62
CA PRO A 136 9.80 11.23 -5.88
C PRO A 136 10.48 11.88 -4.66
N LYS A 137 9.74 12.06 -3.54
CA LYS A 137 10.22 12.69 -2.30
C LYS A 137 10.56 11.67 -1.22
N LEU A 138 10.24 10.40 -1.43
CA LEU A 138 10.47 9.29 -0.50
C LEU A 138 11.84 8.64 -0.69
#